data_AF-A0A6C0RIR1-F1
#
_entry.id   AF-A0A6C0RIR1-F1
#
_cell.length_a   1.000
_cell.length_b   1.000
_cell.length_c   1.000
_cell.angle_alpha   90.00
_cell.angle_beta   90.00
_cell.angle_gamma   90.00
#
_symmetry.space_group_name_H-M   'P 1'
#
loop_
_entity.id
_entity.type
_entity.pdbx_description
1 polymer ?
#
loop_
_entity_poly.entity_id
_entity_poly.type
_entity_poly.pdbx_seq_one_letter_code
_entity_poly.pdbx_strand_id
1 'polypeptide(L)'
;MEIKNRRVFLKVAAVGFISFFVFIWNKLTLRHIVTTGTEVASVPLNKNKEVQFFDKFIIVNSDHQTTVFSSHCSHLGCKIDKMENGKLVCPCHGSEYDLHGEVIKGPAYKNLTVLNSSVSDDEKSIIIKG
;
A
#
# COMPACT_ATOMS: atom_id res chain seq x y z
N MET A 1 -41.40 -26.45 38.25
CA MET A 1 -41.15 -26.34 36.80
C MET A 1 -39.77 -25.71 36.59
N GLU A 2 -38.63 -26.41 36.77
CA GLU A 2 -37.38 -25.62 36.84
C GLU A 2 -36.03 -26.34 36.70
N ILE A 3 -35.84 -27.21 35.71
CA ILE A 3 -34.46 -27.66 35.34
C ILE A 3 -34.25 -27.70 33.80
N LYS A 4 -35.34 -27.75 33.03
CA LYS A 4 -35.30 -27.79 31.55
C LYS A 4 -34.76 -26.49 30.92
N ASN A 5 -34.87 -25.35 31.60
CA ASN A 5 -34.61 -24.03 31.02
C ASN A 5 -33.11 -23.66 30.97
N ARG A 6 -32.28 -24.13 31.92
CA ARG A 6 -30.85 -23.78 31.96
C ARG A 6 -30.02 -24.48 30.88
N ARG A 7 -30.27 -25.78 30.63
CA ARG A 7 -29.57 -26.51 29.57
C ARG A 7 -29.95 -25.99 28.17
N VAL A 8 -31.21 -25.59 27.99
CA VAL A 8 -31.68 -25.00 26.72
C VAL A 8 -31.11 -23.59 26.55
N PHE A 9 -31.14 -22.76 27.59
CA PHE A 9 -30.53 -21.43 27.58
C PHE A 9 -29.03 -21.48 27.24
N LEU A 10 -28.28 -22.37 27.89
CA LEU A 10 -26.84 -22.52 27.62
C LEU A 10 -26.55 -22.99 26.18
N LYS A 11 -27.40 -23.87 25.61
CA LYS A 11 -27.27 -24.29 24.21
C LYS A 11 -27.56 -23.15 23.22
N VAL A 12 -28.62 -22.37 23.47
CA VAL A 12 -28.98 -21.22 22.62
C VAL A 12 -27.91 -20.13 22.70
N ALA A 13 -27.41 -19.84 23.91
CA ALA A 13 -26.33 -18.89 24.12
C ALA A 13 -25.04 -19.33 23.41
N ALA A 14 -24.67 -20.61 23.51
CA ALA A 14 -23.48 -21.15 22.84
C ALA A 14 -23.59 -21.07 21.31
N VAL A 15 -24.74 -21.43 20.73
CA VAL A 15 -24.97 -21.34 19.28
C VAL A 15 -24.94 -19.89 18.81
N GLY A 16 -25.54 -18.96 19.57
CA GLY A 16 -25.48 -17.53 19.27
C GLY A 16 -24.05 -16.99 19.31
N PHE A 17 -23.26 -17.39 20.30
CA PHE A 17 -21.87 -16.96 20.44
C PHE A 17 -20.98 -17.50 19.31
N ILE A 18 -21.13 -18.78 18.96
CA ILE A 18 -20.41 -19.41 17.85
C ILE A 18 -20.77 -18.73 16.51
N SER A 19 -22.06 -18.48 16.27
CA SER A 19 -22.50 -17.78 15.05
C SER A 19 -21.96 -16.36 14.97
N PHE A 20 -21.98 -15.61 16.08
CA PHE A 20 -21.41 -14.27 16.15
C PHE A 20 -19.90 -14.28 15.91
N PHE A 21 -19.19 -15.25 16.49
CA PHE A 21 -17.74 -15.37 16.32
C PHE A 21 -17.37 -15.82 14.90
N VAL A 22 -18.12 -16.75 14.29
CA VAL A 22 -17.93 -17.14 12.89
C VAL A 22 -18.26 -15.98 11.95
N PHE A 23 -19.31 -15.21 12.22
CA PHE A 23 -19.66 -14.03 11.43
C PHE A 23 -18.59 -12.94 11.53
N ILE A 24 -18.11 -12.65 12.75
CA ILE A 24 -17.02 -11.70 12.99
C ILE A 24 -15.73 -12.21 12.35
N TRP A 25 -15.39 -13.48 12.54
CA TRP A 25 -14.20 -14.09 11.94
C TRP A 25 -14.27 -14.00 10.43
N ASN A 26 -15.37 -14.43 9.81
CA ASN A 26 -15.57 -14.34 8.36
C ASN A 26 -15.50 -12.88 7.87
N LYS A 27 -16.11 -11.93 8.59
CA LYS A 27 -16.07 -10.50 8.23
C LYS A 27 -14.68 -9.88 8.42
N LEU A 28 -13.90 -10.34 9.40
CA LEU A 28 -12.55 -9.87 9.66
C LEU A 28 -11.52 -10.53 8.72
N THR A 29 -11.67 -11.82 8.41
CA THR A 29 -10.75 -12.53 7.49
C THR A 29 -11.01 -12.19 6.03
N LEU A 30 -12.27 -12.03 5.61
CA LEU A 30 -12.59 -11.63 4.22
C LEU A 30 -12.23 -10.16 3.93
N ARG A 31 -12.08 -9.31 4.95
CA ARG A 31 -11.67 -7.91 4.76
C ARG A 31 -10.27 -7.77 4.17
N HIS A 32 -9.39 -8.75 4.34
CA HIS A 32 -8.04 -8.71 3.76
C HIS A 32 -7.97 -9.26 2.33
N ILE A 33 -9.01 -9.95 1.83
CA ILE A 33 -8.97 -10.64 0.53
C ILE A 33 -9.51 -9.75 -0.60
N VAL A 34 -10.28 -8.70 -0.28
CA VAL A 34 -10.90 -7.81 -1.30
C VAL A 34 -10.01 -6.61 -1.66
N THR A 35 -8.90 -6.37 -0.95
CA THR A 35 -7.97 -5.27 -1.27
C THR A 35 -6.82 -5.67 -2.21
N THR A 36 -6.80 -6.92 -2.67
CA THR A 36 -5.85 -7.44 -3.68
C THR A 36 -6.57 -7.68 -5.00
N GLY A 37 -7.43 -6.75 -5.41
CA GLY A 37 -7.80 -6.63 -6.81
C GLY A 37 -6.63 -5.96 -7.51
N THR A 38 -6.13 -6.57 -8.57
CA THR A 38 -5.09 -6.04 -9.47
C THR A 38 -5.47 -4.62 -9.92
N GLU A 39 -5.07 -3.58 -9.17
CA GLU A 39 -5.22 -2.19 -9.60
C GLU A 39 -4.21 -1.97 -10.71
N VAL A 40 -4.58 -2.34 -11.94
CA VAL A 40 -3.90 -1.90 -13.15
C VAL A 40 -4.24 -0.42 -13.34
N ALA A 41 -3.57 0.43 -12.56
CA ALA A 41 -3.68 1.86 -12.75
C ALA A 41 -2.91 2.22 -14.03
N SER A 42 -3.64 2.56 -15.10
CA SER A 42 -3.06 3.25 -16.26
C SER A 42 -2.95 4.73 -15.92
N VAL A 43 -1.72 5.21 -15.79
CA VAL A 43 -1.44 6.55 -15.27
C VAL A 43 -0.70 7.33 -16.35
N PRO A 44 -1.08 8.59 -16.63
CA PRO A 44 -0.38 9.40 -17.61
C PRO A 44 1.09 9.58 -17.20
N LEU A 45 1.99 9.30 -18.13
CA LEU A 45 3.43 9.44 -17.96
C LEU A 45 3.89 10.72 -18.65
N ASN A 46 4.48 11.65 -17.88
CA ASN A 46 5.22 12.77 -18.45
C ASN A 46 6.73 12.50 -18.39
N LYS A 47 7.33 12.08 -19.51
CA LYS A 47 8.78 11.80 -19.60
C LYS A 47 9.67 13.04 -19.38
N ASN A 48 9.15 14.24 -19.59
CA ASN A 48 9.92 15.48 -19.38
C ASN A 48 10.05 15.85 -17.90
N LYS A 49 9.28 15.20 -17.02
CA LYS A 49 9.32 15.45 -15.58
C LYS A 49 10.11 14.35 -14.89
N GLU A 50 11.19 14.75 -14.22
CA GLU A 50 12.08 13.84 -13.49
C GLU A 50 11.36 13.05 -12.40
N VAL A 51 10.52 13.71 -11.59
CA VAL A 51 9.74 13.06 -10.51
C VAL A 51 8.27 13.46 -10.57
N GLN A 52 7.38 12.46 -10.54
CA GLN A 52 5.93 12.63 -10.49
C GLN A 52 5.35 11.92 -9.26
N PHE A 53 4.67 12.68 -8.40
CA PHE A 53 4.06 12.17 -7.18
C PHE A 53 2.59 11.82 -7.41
N PHE A 54 2.20 10.61 -7.01
CA PHE A 54 0.82 10.14 -6.96
C PHE A 54 0.48 9.69 -5.54
N ASP A 55 -0.76 9.24 -5.34
CA ASP A 55 -1.20 8.89 -4.00
C ASP A 55 -0.46 7.69 -3.42
N LYS A 56 -0.37 6.59 -4.18
CA LYS A 56 0.23 5.33 -3.74
C LYS A 56 1.64 5.07 -4.30
N PHE A 57 2.09 5.85 -5.29
CA PHE A 57 3.35 5.62 -5.99
C PHE A 57 4.01 6.92 -6.44
N ILE A 58 5.28 6.82 -6.80
CA ILE A 58 6.12 7.90 -7.32
C ILE A 58 6.77 7.36 -8.59
N ILE A 59 6.66 8.12 -9.68
CA ILE A 59 7.35 7.81 -10.94
C ILE A 59 8.62 8.66 -10.98
N VAL A 60 9.76 8.01 -11.16
CA VAL A 60 11.06 8.67 -11.34
C VAL A 60 11.61 8.32 -12.71
N ASN A 61 11.95 9.34 -13.48
CA ASN A 61 12.63 9.22 -14.77
C ASN A 61 14.09 9.65 -14.56
N SER A 62 15.00 8.68 -14.42
CA SER A 62 16.45 8.89 -14.28
C SER A 62 17.20 8.05 -15.30
N ASP A 63 18.26 8.59 -15.90
CA ASP A 63 19.17 7.84 -16.79
C ASP A 63 18.46 7.12 -17.96
N HIS A 64 17.46 7.76 -18.55
CA HIS A 64 16.59 7.19 -19.60
C HIS A 64 15.76 5.97 -19.17
N GLN A 65 15.69 5.69 -17.86
CA GLN A 65 14.88 4.65 -17.27
C GLN A 65 13.75 5.26 -16.43
N THR A 66 12.54 4.71 -16.59
CA THR A 66 11.39 5.04 -15.76
C THR A 66 11.22 3.96 -14.70
N THR A 67 11.32 4.35 -13.44
CA THR A 67 11.14 3.46 -12.28
C THR A 67 9.96 3.95 -11.46
N VAL A 68 9.13 3.02 -10.99
CA VAL A 68 7.99 3.32 -10.12
C VAL A 68 8.27 2.82 -8.73
N PHE A 69 8.23 3.71 -7.75
CA PHE A 69 8.37 3.38 -6.35
C PHE A 69 7.03 3.52 -5.63
N SER A 70 6.87 2.85 -4.50
CA SER A 70 5.80 3.18 -3.55
C SER A 70 6.01 4.59 -3.01
N SER A 71 4.92 5.37 -2.88
CA SER A 71 4.96 6.67 -2.20
C SER A 71 5.08 6.52 -0.68
N HIS A 72 4.93 5.30 -0.15
CA HIS A 72 5.00 5.04 1.28
C HIS A 72 6.45 4.91 1.71
N CYS A 73 6.89 5.82 2.58
CA CYS A 73 8.20 5.79 3.20
C CYS A 73 8.44 4.44 3.90
N SER A 74 9.59 3.83 3.62
CA SER A 74 9.99 2.53 4.17
C SER A 74 10.20 2.50 5.70
N HIS A 75 10.13 3.65 6.38
CA HIS A 75 10.15 3.74 7.83
C HIS A 75 8.82 3.28 8.45
N LEU A 76 7.76 4.08 8.32
CA LEU A 76 6.44 3.84 8.93
C LEU A 76 5.28 4.07 7.94
N GLY A 77 5.57 4.19 6.65
CA GLY A 77 4.55 4.29 5.60
C GLY A 77 3.98 5.68 5.36
N CYS A 78 4.55 6.75 5.92
CA CYS A 78 4.15 8.11 5.57
C CYS A 78 4.31 8.35 4.06
N LYS A 79 3.33 9.01 3.45
CA LYS A 79 3.39 9.41 2.05
C LYS A 79 4.52 10.42 1.83
N ILE A 80 5.35 10.16 0.84
CA ILE A 80 6.36 11.07 0.32
C ILE A 80 5.72 11.82 -0.87
N ASP A 81 5.72 13.14 -0.81
CA ASP A 81 5.02 14.01 -1.74
C ASP A 81 5.87 15.17 -2.26
N LYS A 82 7.14 15.24 -1.84
CA LYS A 82 8.06 16.31 -2.21
C LYS A 82 9.47 15.80 -2.48
N MET A 83 10.16 16.60 -3.31
CA MET A 83 11.58 16.48 -3.58
C MET A 83 12.29 17.74 -3.11
N GLU A 84 13.43 17.59 -2.45
CA GLU A 84 14.28 18.70 -2.00
C GLU A 84 15.74 18.37 -2.35
N ASN A 85 16.44 19.30 -3.02
CA ASN A 85 17.84 19.14 -3.40
C ASN A 85 18.15 17.81 -4.14
N GLY A 86 17.25 17.38 -5.03
CA GLY A 86 17.39 16.14 -5.79
C GLY A 86 17.09 14.87 -5.00
N LYS A 87 16.48 14.97 -3.81
CA LYS A 87 16.16 13.84 -2.94
C LYS A 87 14.67 13.77 -2.64
N LEU A 88 14.15 12.56 -2.53
CA LEU A 88 12.80 12.31 -2.04
C LEU A 88 12.80 12.41 -0.52
N VAL A 89 12.04 13.36 0.04
CA VAL A 89 12.08 13.67 1.49
C VAL A 89 10.74 13.34 2.14
N CYS A 90 10.78 12.43 3.12
CA CYS A 90 9.61 12.08 3.91
C CYS A 90 9.28 13.22 4.92
N PRO A 91 8.08 13.82 4.86
CA PRO A 91 7.74 14.97 5.69
C PRO A 91 7.54 14.64 7.18
N CYS A 92 7.36 13.36 7.54
CA CYS A 92 7.07 12.97 8.93
C CYS A 92 8.31 13.03 9.84
N HIS A 93 9.43 12.45 9.40
CA HIS A 93 10.65 12.31 10.23
C HIS A 93 11.94 12.61 9.45
N GLY A 94 11.83 13.06 8.19
CA GLY A 94 12.98 13.50 7.42
C GLY A 94 13.86 12.40 6.83
N SER A 95 13.34 11.17 6.66
CA SER A 95 14.04 10.16 5.85
C SER A 95 14.25 10.69 4.44
N GLU A 96 15.46 10.55 3.90
CA GLU A 96 15.83 11.00 2.55
C GLU A 96 16.20 9.80 1.69
N TYR A 97 15.71 9.79 0.45
CA TYR A 97 16.05 8.80 -0.57
C TYR A 97 16.58 9.48 -1.83
N ASP A 98 17.47 8.81 -2.56
CA ASP A 98 17.88 9.26 -3.88
C ASP A 98 16.83 8.93 -4.96
N LEU A 99 17.14 9.26 -6.21
CA LEU A 99 16.28 9.00 -7.37
C LEU A 99 16.24 7.51 -7.77
N HIS A 100 17.16 6.69 -7.27
CA HIS A 100 17.13 5.23 -7.41
C HIS A 100 16.35 4.55 -6.27
N GLY A 101 15.83 5.33 -5.32
CA GLY A 101 15.08 4.87 -4.16
C GLY A 101 15.97 4.37 -3.02
N GLU A 102 17.29 4.57 -3.08
CA GLU A 102 18.21 4.19 -2.02
C GLU A 102 18.12 5.15 -0.84
N VAL A 103 18.20 4.61 0.37
CA VAL A 103 18.15 5.44 1.58
C VAL A 103 19.47 6.19 1.76
N ILE A 104 19.41 7.52 1.79
CA ILE A 104 20.57 8.38 2.08
C ILE A 104 20.61 8.74 3.57
N LYS A 105 19.43 8.94 4.17
CA LYS A 105 19.32 9.41 5.57
C LYS A 105 18.13 8.77 6.27
N GLY A 106 18.39 8.31 7.49
CA GLY A 106 17.39 7.72 8.37
C GLY A 106 16.37 8.74 8.91
N PRO A 107 15.33 8.27 9.63
CA PRO A 107 15.27 6.99 10.36
C PRO A 107 14.95 5.73 9.53
N ALA A 108 14.56 5.87 8.26
CA ALA A 108 14.47 4.71 7.39
C ALA A 108 15.84 3.98 7.26
N TYR A 109 15.80 2.65 7.15
CA TYR A 109 16.98 1.81 6.95
C TYR A 109 16.85 0.88 5.72
N LYS A 110 15.69 0.91 5.05
CA LYS A 110 15.42 0.17 3.82
C LYS A 110 15.21 1.14 2.68
N ASN A 111 15.56 0.72 1.47
CA ASN A 111 15.25 1.44 0.24
C ASN A 111 13.72 1.51 0.02
N LEU A 112 13.29 2.42 -0.86
CA LEU A 112 11.90 2.47 -1.30
C LEU A 112 11.53 1.19 -2.05
N THR A 113 10.29 0.76 -1.88
CA THR A 113 9.77 -0.41 -2.58
C THR A 113 9.57 -0.08 -4.05
N VAL A 114 10.28 -0.79 -4.93
CA VAL A 114 10.02 -0.75 -6.38
C VAL A 114 8.72 -1.49 -6.67
N LEU A 115 7.83 -0.88 -7.44
CA LEU A 115 6.59 -1.49 -7.90
C LEU A 115 6.79 -2.10 -9.28
N ASN A 116 6.15 -3.23 -9.53
CA ASN A 116 6.17 -3.86 -10.85
C ASN A 116 5.38 -2.99 -11.82
N SER A 117 6.05 -2.37 -12.79
CA SER A 117 5.40 -1.52 -13.78
C SER A 117 5.96 -1.73 -15.19
N SER A 118 5.14 -1.45 -16.19
CA SER A 118 5.54 -1.43 -17.60
C SER A 118 5.02 -0.16 -18.27
N VAL A 119 5.86 0.49 -19.08
CA VAL A 119 5.46 1.61 -19.93
C VAL A 119 4.63 1.06 -21.09
N SER A 120 3.56 1.77 -21.48
CA SER A 120 2.73 1.43 -22.63
C SER A 120 3.46 1.67 -23.96
N ASP A 121 3.03 0.99 -25.03
CA ASP A 121 3.63 1.09 -26.37
C ASP A 121 3.61 2.52 -26.93
N ASP A 122 2.63 3.33 -26.54
CA ASP A 122 2.52 4.73 -26.94
C ASP A 122 3.37 5.70 -26.09
N GLU A 123 4.07 5.17 -25.09
CA GLU A 123 4.89 5.86 -24.10
C GLU A 123 4.19 6.99 -23.32
N LYS A 124 2.85 7.08 -23.40
CA LYS A 124 2.05 8.11 -22.73
C LYS A 124 1.50 7.65 -21.40
N SER A 125 1.54 6.36 -21.12
CA SER A 125 1.02 5.80 -19.88
C SER A 125 1.93 4.75 -19.28
N ILE A 126 1.85 4.61 -17.96
CA ILE A 126 2.47 3.52 -17.21
C ILE A 126 1.39 2.61 -16.64
N ILE A 127 1.67 1.31 -16.70
CA ILE A 127 0.81 0.23 -16.22
C ILE A 127 1.47 -0.33 -14.98
N ILE A 128 0.87 -0.14 -13.82
CA ILE A 128 1.37 -0.67 -12.54
C ILE A 128 0.64 -1.97 -12.24
N LYS A 129 1.39 -3.05 -11.97
CA LYS A 129 0.87 -4.36 -11.61
C LYS A 129 0.92 -4.50 -10.08
N GLY A 130 -0.27 -4.61 -9.46
CA GLY A 130 -0.44 -4.86 -8.03
C GLY A 130 -0.20 -6.32 -7.64
#